data_AF-Q9KYX9-F1
#
_entry.id   AF-Q9KYX9-F1
#
_cell.length_a   1.000
_cell.length_b   1.000
_cell.length_c   1.000
_cell.angle_alpha   90.00
_cell.angle_beta   90.00
_cell.angle_gamma   90.00
#
_symmetry.space_group_name_H-M   'P 1'
#
loop_
_entity.id
_entity.type
_entity.pdbx_description
1 polymer ?
#
loop_
_entity_poly.entity_id
_entity_poly.type
_entity_poly.pdbx_seq_one_letter_code
_entity_poly.pdbx_strand_id
1 'polypeptide(L)'
;MRVYVPLTLSGLAEAHRAGELGTGPLVAYAVTPALREWYLSDDIEELEYAALNRAALASLRLLAADPAGVRRRVVVAADVPDGAAVADPDRGLDPAALGEVRLAGPLPLAKAAAVHVDSADAEADVRAAVEALAAADGGDDDAQYVVDGAEDHELLWYATQELPNLV
;
A
#
# COMPACT_ATOMS: atom_id res chain seq x y z
N MET A 1 13.38 -4.25 -9.82
CA MET A 1 12.61 -3.05 -9.40
C MET A 1 11.95 -3.26 -8.04
N ARG A 2 11.66 -2.18 -7.31
CA ARG A 2 10.91 -2.22 -6.04
C ARG A 2 9.40 -2.12 -6.28
N VAL A 3 8.64 -2.89 -5.50
CA VAL A 3 7.18 -2.85 -5.43
C VAL A 3 6.71 -2.70 -3.99
N TYR A 4 5.54 -2.09 -3.82
CA TYR A 4 4.88 -1.78 -2.56
C TYR A 4 3.54 -2.51 -2.51
N VAL A 5 3.48 -3.57 -1.72
CA VAL A 5 2.31 -4.45 -1.64
C VAL A 5 1.43 -4.01 -0.46
N PRO A 6 0.21 -3.48 -0.70
CA PRO A 6 -0.71 -3.14 0.38
C PRO A 6 -1.22 -4.41 1.06
N LEU A 7 -1.22 -4.41 2.39
CA LEU A 7 -1.79 -5.47 3.22
C LEU A 7 -2.58 -4.87 4.38
N THR A 8 -3.21 -5.73 5.19
CA THR A 8 -3.64 -5.44 6.55
C THR A 8 -2.68 -6.13 7.53
N LEU A 9 -2.74 -5.83 8.83
CA LEU A 9 -1.97 -6.58 9.84
C LEU A 9 -2.33 -8.07 9.86
N SER A 10 -3.61 -8.41 9.67
CA SER A 10 -4.06 -9.80 9.53
C SER A 10 -3.46 -10.47 8.28
N GLY A 11 -3.41 -9.76 7.15
CA GLY A 11 -2.78 -10.24 5.92
C GLY A 11 -1.27 -10.41 6.04
N LEU A 12 -0.60 -9.51 6.77
CA LEU A 12 0.82 -9.64 7.09
C LEU A 12 1.08 -10.86 7.99
N ALA A 13 0.24 -11.11 8.99
CA ALA A 13 0.33 -12.27 9.86
C ALA A 13 0.19 -13.58 9.08
N GLU A 14 -0.72 -13.62 8.11
CA GLU A 14 -0.87 -14.74 7.20
C GLU A 14 0.36 -14.93 6.32
N ALA A 15 0.84 -13.85 5.71
CA ALA A 15 2.02 -13.90 4.86
C ALA A 15 3.28 -14.36 5.62
N HIS A 16 3.44 -13.94 6.88
CA HIS A 16 4.51 -14.40 7.74
C HIS A 16 4.42 -15.91 8.04
N ARG A 17 3.21 -16.42 8.32
CA ARG A 17 2.99 -17.86 8.52
C ARG A 17 3.22 -18.69 7.25
N ALA A 18 2.80 -18.19 6.09
CA ALA A 18 2.89 -18.89 4.81
C ALA A 18 4.28 -18.78 4.16
N GLY A 19 5.03 -17.71 4.47
CA GLY A 19 6.30 -17.40 3.81
C GLY A 19 6.14 -16.71 2.44
N GLU A 20 4.93 -16.29 2.07
CA GLU A 20 4.59 -15.66 0.79
C GLU A 20 3.47 -14.62 0.95
N LEU A 21 3.52 -13.57 0.13
CA LEU A 21 2.46 -12.57 0.02
C LEU A 21 1.40 -13.06 -0.97
N GLY A 22 0.20 -13.35 -0.44
CA GLY A 22 -0.93 -13.84 -1.21
C GLY A 22 -0.74 -15.25 -1.78
N THR A 23 -1.80 -15.79 -2.40
CA THR A 23 -1.79 -17.16 -2.98
C THR A 23 -1.97 -17.14 -4.51
N GLY A 24 -1.79 -15.98 -5.15
CA GLY A 24 -2.11 -15.77 -6.56
C GLY A 24 -1.66 -14.39 -7.05
N PRO A 25 -2.20 -13.90 -8.18
CA PRO A 25 -1.91 -12.55 -8.66
C PRO A 25 -2.25 -11.51 -7.60
N LEU A 26 -1.36 -10.55 -7.40
CA LEU A 26 -1.52 -9.52 -6.37
C LEU A 26 -1.31 -8.14 -6.96
N VAL A 27 -2.07 -7.18 -6.42
CA VAL A 27 -1.92 -5.75 -6.73
C VAL A 27 -0.79 -5.22 -5.86
N ALA A 28 0.09 -4.44 -6.48
CA ALA A 28 1.13 -3.69 -5.82
C ALA A 28 1.25 -2.32 -6.46
N TYR A 29 2.13 -1.48 -5.92
CA TYR A 29 2.44 -0.17 -6.45
C TYR A 29 3.94 -0.06 -6.73
N ALA A 30 4.30 0.65 -7.78
CA ALA A 30 5.69 0.85 -8.17
C ALA A 30 5.85 2.18 -8.90
N VAL A 31 7.10 2.53 -9.18
CA VAL A 31 7.43 3.70 -10.00
C VAL A 31 7.15 3.41 -11.48
N THR A 32 5.88 3.54 -11.87
CA THR A 32 5.42 3.38 -13.27
C THR A 32 5.69 4.64 -14.09
N PRO A 33 5.70 4.55 -15.45
CA PRO A 33 5.80 5.73 -16.29
C PRO A 33 4.73 6.79 -15.99
N ALA A 34 3.47 6.37 -15.78
CA ALA A 34 2.37 7.26 -15.41
C ALA A 34 2.62 7.98 -14.08
N LEU A 35 3.15 7.28 -13.06
CA LEU A 35 3.48 7.91 -11.79
C LEU A 35 4.60 8.95 -11.94
N ARG A 36 5.63 8.66 -12.74
CA ARG A 36 6.72 9.61 -13.03
C ARG A 36 6.21 10.87 -13.70
N GLU A 37 5.34 10.72 -14.69
CA GLU A 37 4.74 11.85 -15.41
C GLU A 37 3.82 12.69 -14.51
N TRP A 38 3.12 12.05 -13.56
CA TRP A 38 2.24 12.74 -12.63
C TRP A 38 2.98 13.48 -11.53
N TYR A 39 3.98 12.83 -10.91
CA TYR A 39 4.70 13.38 -9.76
C TYR A 39 5.76 14.42 -10.15
N LEU A 40 6.21 14.41 -11.41
CA LEU A 40 7.15 15.38 -11.99
C LEU A 40 8.49 15.51 -11.23
N SER A 41 8.93 14.43 -10.58
CA SER A 41 10.26 14.32 -9.97
C SER A 41 11.18 13.45 -10.82
N ASP A 42 12.46 13.82 -10.89
CA ASP A 42 13.53 13.00 -11.45
C ASP A 42 14.26 12.17 -10.38
N ASP A 43 13.98 12.42 -9.10
CA ASP A 43 14.52 11.64 -7.99
C ASP A 43 13.74 10.34 -7.80
N ILE A 44 14.48 9.22 -7.85
CA ILE A 44 13.89 7.89 -7.66
C ILE A 44 13.38 7.69 -6.24
N GLU A 45 14.00 8.29 -5.22
CA GLU A 45 13.59 8.11 -3.83
C GLU A 45 12.24 8.78 -3.57
N GLU A 46 12.04 9.98 -4.10
CA GLU A 46 10.75 10.69 -4.03
C GLU A 46 9.64 9.93 -4.77
N LEU A 47 9.95 9.36 -5.93
CA LEU A 47 9.00 8.56 -6.70
C LEU A 47 8.65 7.23 -6.00
N GLU A 48 9.63 6.60 -5.35
CA GLU A 48 9.43 5.41 -4.54
C GLU A 48 8.56 5.72 -3.31
N TYR A 49 8.78 6.87 -2.67
CA TYR A 49 7.91 7.36 -1.60
C TYR A 49 6.48 7.64 -2.10
N ALA A 50 6.32 8.25 -3.27
CA ALA A 50 5.01 8.44 -3.88
C ALA A 50 4.30 7.08 -4.09
N ALA A 51 4.99 6.08 -4.63
CA ALA A 51 4.43 4.74 -4.82
C ALA A 51 4.07 4.04 -3.48
N LEU A 52 4.88 4.22 -2.44
CA LEU A 52 4.58 3.77 -1.08
C LEU A 52 3.27 4.38 -0.57
N ASN A 53 3.05 5.69 -0.75
CA ASN A 53 1.82 6.37 -0.32
C ASN A 53 0.59 5.87 -1.09
N ARG A 54 0.73 5.62 -2.41
CA ARG A 54 -0.35 4.98 -3.20
C ARG A 54 -0.71 3.59 -2.65
N ALA A 55 0.28 2.80 -2.24
CA ALA A 55 0.03 1.53 -1.57
C ALA A 55 -0.59 1.71 -0.18
N ALA A 56 -0.22 2.72 0.59
CA ALA A 56 -0.83 3.00 1.90
C ALA A 56 -2.33 3.33 1.74
N LEU A 57 -2.70 4.12 0.74
CA LEU A 57 -4.10 4.38 0.40
C LEU A 57 -4.84 3.11 -0.03
N ALA A 58 -4.19 2.20 -0.77
CA ALA A 58 -4.78 0.91 -1.11
C ALA A 58 -4.96 0.01 0.13
N SER A 59 -4.03 0.04 1.08
CA SER A 59 -4.17 -0.63 2.38
C SER A 59 -5.38 -0.11 3.16
N LEU A 60 -5.64 1.21 3.13
CA LEU A 60 -6.85 1.79 3.72
C LEU A 60 -8.14 1.16 3.15
N ARG A 61 -8.18 0.93 1.83
CA ARG A 61 -9.32 0.23 1.19
C ARG A 61 -9.45 -1.22 1.65
N LEU A 62 -8.34 -1.92 1.86
CA LEU A 62 -8.37 -3.28 2.45
C LEU A 62 -8.92 -3.26 3.87
N LEU A 63 -8.54 -2.26 4.68
CA LEU A 63 -9.09 -2.08 6.02
C LEU A 63 -10.60 -1.77 5.99
N ALA A 64 -11.08 -0.98 5.03
CA ALA A 64 -12.51 -0.74 4.86
C ALA A 64 -13.31 -2.01 4.55
N ALA A 65 -12.69 -2.98 3.85
CA ALA A 65 -13.28 -4.29 3.59
C ALA A 65 -13.18 -5.27 4.77
N ASP A 66 -12.38 -4.97 5.81
CA ASP A 66 -12.22 -5.77 7.03
C ASP A 66 -12.73 -5.00 8.28
N PRO A 67 -14.01 -5.15 8.65
CA PRO A 67 -14.57 -4.48 9.82
C PRO A 67 -13.89 -4.82 11.16
N ALA A 68 -13.29 -6.01 11.26
CA ALA A 68 -12.66 -6.51 12.49
C ALA A 68 -11.15 -6.22 12.54
N GLY A 69 -10.56 -5.75 11.44
CA GLY A 69 -9.15 -5.44 11.33
C GLY A 69 -8.71 -4.30 12.23
N VAL A 70 -7.47 -4.39 12.70
CA VAL A 70 -6.79 -3.28 13.38
C VAL A 70 -6.59 -2.14 12.39
N ARG A 71 -6.93 -0.91 12.79
CA ARG A 71 -6.96 0.28 11.92
C ARG A 71 -5.56 0.87 11.72
N ARG A 72 -4.66 0.06 11.18
CA ARG A 72 -3.29 0.44 10.81
C ARG A 72 -3.00 -0.04 9.40
N ARG A 73 -2.62 0.89 8.53
CA ARG A 73 -2.20 0.58 7.16
C ARG A 73 -0.89 -0.19 7.22
N VAL A 74 -0.74 -1.15 6.31
CA VAL A 74 0.44 -1.99 6.16
C VAL A 74 0.84 -2.00 4.69
N VAL A 75 2.12 -1.77 4.43
CA VAL A 75 2.71 -1.88 3.10
C VAL A 75 4.01 -2.67 3.19
N VAL A 76 4.16 -3.71 2.36
CA VAL A 76 5.40 -4.46 2.25
C VAL A 76 6.19 -3.95 1.05
N ALA A 77 7.38 -3.42 1.30
CA ALA A 77 8.33 -3.09 0.25
C ALA A 77 9.10 -4.36 -0.14
N ALA A 78 9.12 -4.72 -1.42
CA ALA A 78 9.77 -5.93 -1.89
C ALA A 78 10.45 -5.73 -3.24
N ASP A 79 11.54 -6.48 -3.48
CA ASP A 79 12.28 -6.41 -4.73
C ASP A 79 11.91 -7.57 -5.65
N VAL A 80 11.50 -7.22 -6.87
CA VAL A 80 11.11 -8.17 -7.92
C VAL A 80 11.98 -7.98 -9.17
N PRO A 81 12.14 -9.02 -10.01
CA PRO A 81 12.79 -8.87 -11.31
C PRO A 81 12.09 -7.79 -12.15
N ASP A 82 12.85 -7.09 -12.98
CA ASP A 82 12.28 -6.11 -13.90
C ASP A 82 11.31 -6.81 -14.88
N GLY A 83 10.15 -6.19 -15.11
CA GLY A 83 9.07 -6.74 -15.92
C GLY A 83 8.17 -7.76 -15.21
N ALA A 84 8.48 -8.15 -13.96
CA ALA A 84 7.58 -8.99 -13.16
C ALA A 84 6.33 -8.23 -12.67
N ALA A 85 6.43 -6.91 -12.54
CA ALA A 85 5.33 -6.02 -12.20
C ALA A 85 4.86 -5.27 -13.43
N VAL A 86 3.60 -5.47 -13.80
CA VAL A 86 3.02 -4.96 -15.04
C VAL A 86 1.95 -3.92 -14.72
N ALA A 87 2.17 -2.68 -15.14
CA ALA A 87 1.16 -1.63 -15.10
C ALA A 87 0.11 -1.86 -16.19
N ASP A 88 -1.13 -1.50 -15.91
CA ASP A 88 -2.19 -1.49 -16.93
C ASP A 88 -2.09 -0.20 -17.75
N PRO A 89 -1.72 -0.28 -19.06
CA PRO A 89 -1.49 0.91 -19.87
C PRO A 89 -2.75 1.76 -20.06
N ASP A 90 -3.94 1.15 -20.01
CA ASP A 90 -5.21 1.83 -20.20
C ASP A 90 -5.65 2.61 -18.95
N ARG A 91 -5.01 2.35 -17.80
CA ARG A 91 -5.28 3.03 -16.52
C ARG A 91 -4.24 4.08 -16.16
N GLY A 92 -3.28 4.39 -17.03
CA GLY A 92 -2.23 5.38 -16.74
C GLY A 92 -2.75 6.80 -16.47
N LEU A 93 -3.95 7.15 -16.94
CA LEU A 93 -4.59 8.45 -16.72
C LEU A 93 -5.61 8.44 -15.58
N ASP A 94 -5.88 7.27 -14.98
CA ASP A 94 -6.80 7.14 -13.85
C ASP A 94 -6.04 7.51 -12.56
N PRO A 95 -6.40 8.61 -11.87
CA PRO A 95 -5.74 9.01 -10.63
C PRO A 95 -5.76 7.92 -9.57
N ALA A 96 -6.81 7.09 -9.53
CA ALA A 96 -6.93 5.98 -8.58
C ALA A 96 -5.94 4.84 -8.88
N ALA A 97 -5.49 4.71 -10.12
CA ALA A 97 -4.58 3.66 -10.58
C ALA A 97 -3.11 4.11 -10.67
N LEU A 98 -2.79 5.34 -10.29
CA LEU A 98 -1.43 5.85 -10.33
C LEU A 98 -0.47 4.94 -9.54
N GLY A 99 0.58 4.48 -10.23
CA GLY A 99 1.56 3.54 -9.68
C GLY A 99 1.09 2.08 -9.59
N GLU A 100 -0.18 1.77 -9.84
CA GLU A 100 -0.72 0.41 -9.72
C GLU A 100 -0.06 -0.55 -10.72
N VAL A 101 0.37 -1.71 -10.23
CA VAL A 101 0.95 -2.80 -11.01
C VAL A 101 0.38 -4.14 -10.54
N ARG A 102 0.35 -5.12 -11.43
CA ARG A 102 0.00 -6.51 -11.09
C ARG A 102 1.23 -7.40 -11.13
N LEU A 103 1.41 -8.22 -10.10
CA LEU A 103 2.30 -9.37 -10.13
C LEU A 103 1.49 -10.60 -10.52
N ALA A 104 2.04 -11.44 -11.41
CA ALA A 104 1.32 -12.60 -11.95
C ALA A 104 1.15 -13.77 -10.96
N GLY A 105 1.89 -13.78 -9.85
CA GLY A 105 1.88 -14.85 -8.88
C GLY A 105 2.30 -14.38 -7.48
N PRO A 106 2.31 -15.31 -6.51
CA PRO A 106 2.67 -14.99 -5.14
C PRO A 106 4.12 -14.47 -5.07
N LEU A 107 4.36 -13.55 -4.13
CA LEU A 107 5.68 -13.00 -3.88
C LEU A 107 6.26 -13.62 -2.62
N PRO A 108 7.37 -14.37 -2.66
CA PRO A 108 7.98 -14.92 -1.45
C PRO A 108 8.29 -13.80 -0.45
N LEU A 109 7.93 -13.97 0.81
CA LEU A 109 8.19 -12.97 1.85
C LEU A 109 9.69 -12.72 2.03
N ALA A 110 10.53 -13.70 1.70
CA ALA A 110 11.99 -13.55 1.64
C ALA A 110 12.49 -12.50 0.62
N LYS A 111 11.61 -11.98 -0.27
CA LYS A 111 11.89 -10.87 -1.17
C LYS A 111 11.49 -9.50 -0.59
N ALA A 112 10.84 -9.47 0.57
CA ALA A 112 10.57 -8.23 1.27
C ALA A 112 11.88 -7.58 1.72
N ALA A 113 12.03 -6.31 1.39
CA ALA A 113 13.10 -5.45 1.87
C ALA A 113 12.74 -4.86 3.25
N ALA A 114 11.47 -4.50 3.44
CA ALA A 114 10.96 -3.90 4.67
C ALA A 114 9.44 -4.00 4.75
N VAL A 115 8.90 -3.71 5.93
CA VAL A 115 7.47 -3.51 6.15
C VAL A 115 7.23 -2.14 6.76
N HIS A 116 6.26 -1.43 6.22
CA HIS A 116 5.83 -0.12 6.65
C HIS A 116 4.46 -0.26 7.32
N VAL A 117 4.33 0.21 8.56
CA VAL A 117 3.06 0.13 9.31
C VAL A 117 2.80 1.43 10.05
N ASP A 118 1.55 1.86 10.06
CA ASP A 118 1.11 2.96 10.92
C ASP A 118 1.50 2.74 12.38
N SER A 119 1.81 3.84 13.07
CA SER A 119 1.99 3.83 14.52
C SER A 119 0.64 3.52 15.22
N ALA A 120 0.70 3.15 16.50
CA ALA A 120 -0.52 2.98 17.29
C ALA A 120 -1.29 4.32 17.48
N ASP A 121 -0.58 5.45 17.42
CA ASP A 121 -1.17 6.78 17.59
C ASP A 121 -2.03 7.18 16.38
N ALA A 122 -1.78 6.60 15.20
CA ALA A 122 -2.55 6.84 13.98
C ALA A 122 -3.91 6.11 13.95
N GLU A 123 -4.16 5.16 14.86
CA GLU A 123 -5.31 4.24 14.76
C GLU A 123 -6.68 4.94 14.76
N ALA A 124 -6.79 6.08 15.45
CA ALA A 124 -8.03 6.84 15.50
C ALA A 124 -8.34 7.52 14.16
N ASP A 125 -7.34 8.14 13.54
CA ASP A 125 -7.51 8.87 12.29
C ASP A 125 -7.66 7.91 11.11
N VAL A 126 -6.90 6.81 11.09
CA VAL A 126 -7.07 5.74 10.08
C VAL A 126 -8.46 5.12 10.18
N ARG A 127 -9.02 4.98 11.38
CA ARG A 127 -10.42 4.52 11.55
C ARG A 127 -11.40 5.51 10.95
N ALA A 128 -11.25 6.81 11.25
CA ALA A 128 -12.11 7.84 10.70
C ALA A 128 -12.03 7.87 9.16
N ALA A 129 -10.83 7.75 8.60
CA ALA A 129 -10.61 7.66 7.16
C ALA A 129 -11.28 6.43 6.54
N VAL A 130 -11.22 5.27 7.18
CA VAL A 130 -11.96 4.08 6.72
C VAL A 130 -13.47 4.32 6.71
N GLU A 131 -14.01 4.93 7.76
CA GLU A 131 -15.45 5.18 7.91
C GLU A 131 -15.94 6.23 6.88
N ALA A 132 -15.10 7.21 6.53
CA ALA A 132 -15.38 8.24 5.54
C ALA A 132 -15.24 7.77 4.08
N LEU A 133 -14.49 6.69 3.83
CA LEU A 133 -14.08 6.25 2.49
C LEU A 133 -15.25 6.13 1.49
N ALA A 134 -16.37 5.53 1.90
CA ALA A 134 -17.51 5.34 1.02
C ALA A 134 -18.20 6.66 0.61
N ALA A 135 -18.20 7.66 1.50
CA ALA A 135 -18.74 8.99 1.19
C ALA A 135 -17.77 9.77 0.29
N ALA A 136 -16.46 9.66 0.55
CA ALA A 136 -15.42 10.25 -0.28
C ALA A 136 -15.46 9.71 -1.73
N ASP A 137 -15.58 8.37 -1.89
CA ASP A 137 -15.77 7.73 -3.20
C ASP A 137 -17.10 8.18 -3.88
N GLY A 138 -18.07 8.64 -3.08
CA GLY A 138 -19.33 9.24 -3.53
C GLY A 138 -19.23 10.73 -3.90
N GLY A 139 -18.06 11.35 -3.76
CA GLY A 139 -17.80 12.76 -4.08
C GLY A 139 -18.09 13.75 -2.94
N ASP A 140 -18.09 13.28 -1.69
CA ASP A 140 -18.18 14.15 -0.51
C ASP A 140 -16.77 14.70 -0.17
N ASP A 141 -16.59 16.02 -0.35
CA ASP A 141 -15.31 16.70 -0.13
C ASP A 141 -14.88 16.71 1.35
N ASP A 142 -15.82 16.77 2.30
CA ASP A 142 -15.51 16.72 3.73
C ASP A 142 -15.04 15.31 4.12
N ALA A 143 -15.67 14.29 3.55
CA ALA A 143 -15.22 12.91 3.71
C ALA A 143 -13.85 12.68 3.05
N GLN A 144 -13.62 13.26 1.86
CA GLN A 144 -12.31 13.20 1.19
C GLN A 144 -11.22 13.82 2.06
N TYR A 145 -11.48 14.97 2.68
CA TYR A 145 -10.54 15.60 3.61
C TYR A 145 -10.17 14.68 4.78
N VAL A 146 -11.13 13.94 5.34
CA VAL A 146 -10.88 12.96 6.41
C VAL A 146 -10.04 11.78 5.90
N VAL A 147 -10.30 11.30 4.67
CA VAL A 147 -9.51 10.24 4.04
C VAL A 147 -8.06 10.68 3.82
N ASP A 148 -7.87 11.88 3.29
CA ASP A 148 -6.55 12.46 3.03
C ASP A 148 -5.76 12.68 4.32
N GLY A 149 -6.44 13.01 5.43
CA GLY A 149 -5.81 13.15 6.74
C GLY A 149 -5.12 11.88 7.26
N ALA A 150 -5.42 10.69 6.73
CA ALA A 150 -4.64 9.49 7.04
C ALA A 150 -3.20 9.59 6.48
N GLU A 151 -2.98 10.30 5.38
CA GLU A 151 -1.64 10.47 4.78
C GLU A 151 -0.72 11.36 5.61
N ASP A 152 -1.24 12.15 6.56
CA ASP A 152 -0.44 12.92 7.52
C ASP A 152 0.33 12.02 8.51
N HIS A 153 -0.06 10.76 8.64
CA HIS A 153 0.64 9.76 9.44
C HIS A 153 1.68 9.01 8.61
N GLU A 154 2.96 9.25 8.89
CA GLU A 154 4.05 8.48 8.31
C GLU A 154 4.03 7.03 8.80
N LEU A 155 4.18 6.09 7.86
CA LEU A 155 4.30 4.67 8.21
C LEU A 155 5.70 4.39 8.76
N LEU A 156 5.76 3.79 9.94
CA LEU A 156 7.00 3.35 10.57
C LEU A 156 7.64 2.23 9.76
N TRP A 157 8.96 2.28 9.61
CA TRP A 157 9.76 1.27 8.93
C TRP A 157 10.17 0.15 9.89
N TYR A 158 9.96 -1.10 9.49
CA TYR A 158 10.37 -2.30 10.21
C TYR A 158 11.20 -3.22 9.32
N ALA A 159 12.25 -3.77 9.88
CA ALA A 159 13.02 -4.83 9.24
C ALA A 159 12.21 -6.14 9.23
N THR A 160 12.48 -7.02 8.25
CA THR A 160 11.73 -8.29 8.12
C THR A 160 11.93 -9.22 9.32
N GLN A 161 13.04 -9.08 10.06
CA GLN A 161 13.29 -9.83 11.30
C GLN A 161 12.40 -9.38 12.48
N GLU A 162 11.77 -8.20 12.39
CA GLU A 162 10.91 -7.65 13.44
C GLU A 162 9.45 -8.11 13.29
N LEU A 163 9.11 -8.77 12.17
CA LEU A 163 7.77 -9.28 11.90
C LEU A 163 7.16 -10.09 13.05
N PRO A 164 7.88 -11.01 13.73
CA PRO A 164 7.31 -11.76 14.85
C PRO A 164 6.84 -10.91 16.04
N ASN A 165 7.28 -9.66 16.16
CA ASN A 165 6.84 -8.73 17.21
C ASN A 165 5.67 -7.83 16.74
N LEU A 166 5.39 -7.83 15.43
CA LEU A 166 4.41 -6.97 14.79
C LEU A 166 3.08 -7.70 14.53
N VAL A 167 3.10 -9.04 14.37
CA VAL A 167 1.94 -9.88 14.01
C VAL A 167 1.64 -11.01 14.98
#